data_AF-A0A932N7N2-F1
#
_entry.id   AF-A0A932N7N2-F1
#
_cell.length_a   1.000
_cell.length_b   1.000
_cell.length_c   1.000
_cell.angle_alpha   90.00
_cell.angle_beta   90.00
_cell.angle_gamma   90.00
#
_symmetry.space_group_name_H-M   'P 1'
#
loop_
_entity.id
_entity.type
_entity.pdbx_description
1 polymer ?
#
loop_
_entity_poly.entity_id
_entity_poly.type
_entity_poly.pdbx_seq_one_letter_code
_entity_poly.pdbx_strand_id
1 'polypeptide(L)'
;MIPRGWYLQQNLEGMGFTNIHSVSKPVDAVRMLTAGRAPVMALDDVTLADTLNEAKIDAREIVAGMAISQVVQYIAFWREAPDELINSWQKALDEMKADGSFIRIYNRWLPGVTPP
;
A
#
# COMPACT_ATOMS: atom_id res chain seq x y z
N MET A 1 -8.30 10.28 8.12
CA MET A 1 -7.62 9.45 9.13
C MET A 1 -6.64 8.51 8.47
N ILE A 2 -5.55 8.14 9.14
CA ILE A 2 -4.47 7.32 8.57
C ILE A 2 -3.93 6.40 9.66
N PRO A 3 -3.51 5.16 9.37
CA PRO A 3 -2.71 4.38 10.30
C PRO A 3 -1.40 5.11 10.68
N ARG A 4 -1.06 5.14 11.97
CA ARG A 4 0.11 5.84 12.49
C ARG A 4 1.40 5.24 11.94
N GLY A 5 2.34 6.10 11.56
CA GLY A 5 3.70 5.70 11.18
C GLY A 5 3.83 5.18 9.75
N TRP A 6 2.75 5.21 8.96
CA TRP A 6 2.81 4.91 7.53
C TRP A 6 3.42 6.07 6.75
N TYR A 7 4.09 5.75 5.63
CA TYR A 7 4.69 6.76 4.75
C TYR A 7 3.63 7.78 4.25
N LEU A 8 2.37 7.35 4.12
CA LEU A 8 1.24 8.22 3.76
C LEU A 8 1.05 9.39 4.73
N GLN A 9 1.34 9.21 6.02
CA GLN A 9 1.28 10.29 7.00
C GLN A 9 2.35 11.36 6.68
N GLN A 10 3.59 10.95 6.45
CA GLN A 10 4.69 11.86 6.11
C GLN A 10 4.44 12.58 4.77
N ASN A 11 3.88 11.87 3.78
CA ASN A 11 3.54 12.47 2.50
C ASN A 11 2.49 13.59 2.65
N LEU A 12 1.44 13.36 3.43
CA LEU A 12 0.40 14.35 3.65
C LEU A 12 0.88 15.52 4.52
N GLU A 13 1.71 15.26 5.53
CA GLU A 13 2.39 16.32 6.29
C GLU A 13 3.27 17.17 5.37
N GLY A 14 4.03 16.55 4.46
CA GLY A 14 4.85 17.23 3.45
C GLY A 14 4.04 18.03 2.43
N MET A 15 2.79 17.66 2.17
CA MET A 15 1.83 18.43 1.36
C MET A 15 1.18 19.58 2.13
N GLY A 16 1.48 19.75 3.43
CA GLY A 16 0.96 20.84 4.27
C GLY A 16 -0.37 20.54 4.98
N PHE A 17 -0.83 19.28 5.01
CA PHE A 17 -2.01 18.91 5.78
C PHE A 17 -1.74 18.96 7.28
N THR A 18 -2.58 19.67 8.02
CA THR A 18 -2.46 19.85 9.48
C THR A 18 -3.56 19.14 10.27
N ASN A 19 -4.57 18.60 9.58
CA ASN A 19 -5.75 17.94 10.14
C ASN A 19 -5.64 16.41 10.12
N ILE A 20 -4.43 15.88 10.24
CA ILE A 20 -4.16 14.44 10.16
C ILE A 20 -4.45 13.80 11.52
N HIS A 21 -5.43 12.90 11.54
CA HIS A 21 -5.74 12.07 12.69
C HIS A 21 -5.23 10.65 12.48
N SER A 22 -4.23 10.25 13.28
CA SER A 22 -3.63 8.93 13.18
C SER A 22 -4.29 7.91 14.11
N VAL A 23 -4.67 6.76 13.56
CA VAL A 23 -5.19 5.60 14.32
C VAL A 23 -4.11 4.54 14.51
N SER A 24 -4.26 3.70 15.53
CA SER A 24 -3.29 2.63 15.82
C SER A 24 -3.40 1.46 14.87
N LYS A 25 -4.60 1.12 14.37
CA LYS A 25 -4.83 0.00 13.46
C LYS A 25 -5.63 0.44 12.24
N PRO A 26 -5.32 -0.07 11.03
CA PRO A 26 -6.12 0.09 9.81
C PRO A 26 -7.62 -0.13 10.01
N VAL A 27 -7.99 -1.20 10.72
CA VAL A 27 -9.40 -1.56 10.98
C VAL A 27 -10.17 -0.46 11.71
N ASP A 28 -9.50 0.30 12.58
CA ASP A 28 -10.13 1.40 13.32
C ASP A 28 -10.41 2.59 12.38
N ALA A 29 -9.56 2.86 11.39
CA ALA A 29 -9.82 3.90 10.40
C ALA A 29 -11.06 3.58 9.57
N VAL A 30 -11.21 2.34 9.10
CA VAL A 30 -12.37 1.91 8.31
C VAL A 30 -13.66 2.01 9.14
N ARG A 31 -13.65 1.53 10.39
CA ARG A 31 -14.81 1.63 11.29
C ARG A 31 -15.20 3.08 11.59
N MET A 32 -14.22 3.97 11.75
CA MET A 32 -14.49 5.39 11.99
C MET A 32 -15.05 6.09 10.74
N LEU A 33 -14.59 5.71 9.55
CA LEU A 33 -15.14 6.20 8.28
C LEU A 33 -16.62 5.80 8.15
N THR A 34 -16.94 4.51 8.26
CA THR A 34 -18.33 4.02 8.08
C THR A 34 -19.27 4.48 9.20
N ALA A 35 -18.76 4.70 10.41
CA ALA A 35 -19.53 5.28 11.51
C ALA A 35 -19.71 6.82 11.39
N GLY A 36 -19.23 7.46 10.32
CA GLY A 36 -19.33 8.91 10.12
C GLY A 36 -18.49 9.76 11.09
N ARG A 37 -17.55 9.13 11.80
CA ARG A 37 -16.65 9.82 12.77
C ARG A 37 -15.45 10.47 12.09
N ALA A 38 -15.21 10.15 10.83
CA ALA A 38 -14.24 10.82 9.98
C ALA A 38 -14.77 10.89 8.53
N PRO A 39 -14.57 12.02 7.83
CA PRO A 39 -15.10 12.18 6.48
C PRO A 39 -14.28 11.45 5.41
N VAL A 40 -12.98 11.23 5.64
CA VAL A 40 -12.06 10.60 4.69
C VAL A 40 -11.01 9.77 5.45
N MET A 41 -10.59 8.66 4.86
CA MET A 41 -9.41 7.90 5.27
C MET A 41 -8.41 7.77 4.12
N ALA A 42 -7.12 7.64 4.43
CA ALA A 42 -6.08 7.29 3.46
C ALA A 42 -5.47 5.94 3.85
N LEU A 43 -5.48 4.99 2.91
CA LEU A 43 -4.87 3.68 2.99
C LEU A 43 -4.31 3.31 1.61
N ASP A 44 -3.33 2.41 1.57
CA ASP A 44 -2.93 1.75 0.33
C ASP A 44 -3.98 0.73 -0.12
N ASP A 45 -3.98 0.43 -1.41
CA ASP A 45 -4.89 -0.48 -2.08
C ASP A 45 -4.66 -1.95 -1.69
N VAL A 46 -3.41 -2.33 -1.47
CA VAL A 46 -3.00 -3.68 -1.06
C VAL A 46 -3.63 -4.09 0.26
N THR A 47 -3.60 -3.23 1.28
CA THR A 47 -4.12 -3.54 2.62
C THR A 47 -5.62 -3.30 2.76
N LEU A 48 -6.24 -2.58 1.83
CA LEU A 48 -7.65 -2.18 1.92
C LEU A 48 -8.58 -3.39 1.98
N ALA A 49 -8.40 -4.37 1.09
CA ALA A 49 -9.29 -5.53 1.00
C ALA A 49 -9.27 -6.36 2.30
N ASP A 50 -8.08 -6.65 2.81
CA ASP A 50 -7.92 -7.39 4.08
C ASP A 50 -8.48 -6.59 5.27
N THR A 51 -8.27 -5.28 5.29
CA THR A 51 -8.79 -4.42 6.36
C THR A 51 -10.32 -4.37 6.35
N LEU A 52 -10.95 -4.30 5.18
CA LEU A 52 -12.42 -4.36 5.04
C LEU A 52 -12.97 -5.71 5.49
N ASN A 53 -12.31 -6.80 5.11
CA ASN A 53 -12.66 -8.16 5.52
C ASN A 53 -12.57 -8.32 7.05
N GLU A 54 -11.48 -7.84 7.68
CA GLU A 54 -11.33 -7.86 9.13
C GLU A 54 -12.39 -7.00 9.83
N ALA A 55 -12.73 -5.85 9.24
CA ALA A 55 -13.75 -4.94 9.76
C ALA A 55 -15.18 -5.48 9.57
N LYS A 56 -15.38 -6.48 8.71
CA LYS A 56 -16.69 -6.96 8.23
C LYS A 56 -17.53 -5.86 7.58
N ILE A 57 -16.89 -5.03 6.76
CA ILE A 57 -17.51 -3.91 6.04
C ILE A 57 -17.51 -4.25 4.56
N ASP A 58 -18.65 -4.05 3.88
CA ASP A 58 -18.74 -4.26 2.44
C ASP A 58 -17.97 -3.13 1.73
N ALA A 59 -17.14 -3.48 0.74
CA ALA A 59 -16.40 -2.51 -0.06
C ALA A 59 -17.33 -1.48 -0.76
N ARG A 60 -18.61 -1.81 -0.96
CA ARG A 60 -19.63 -0.91 -1.52
C ARG A 60 -20.07 0.20 -0.55
N GLU A 61 -19.77 0.08 0.73
CA GLU A 61 -20.04 1.12 1.74
C GLU A 61 -19.04 2.27 1.69
N ILE A 62 -17.95 2.11 0.93
CA ILE A 62 -16.91 3.12 0.75
C ILE A 62 -16.74 3.44 -0.72
N VAL A 63 -16.28 4.66 -1.01
CA VAL A 63 -15.97 5.11 -2.37
C VAL A 63 -14.50 5.52 -2.41
N ALA A 64 -13.78 5.03 -3.42
CA ALA A 64 -12.43 5.47 -3.68
C ALA A 64 -12.46 6.97 -4.02
N GLY A 65 -11.74 7.77 -3.22
CA GLY A 65 -11.60 9.20 -3.44
C GLY A 65 -10.48 9.51 -4.44
N MET A 66 -9.45 10.19 -3.95
CA MET A 66 -8.31 10.63 -4.75
C MET A 66 -7.08 9.76 -4.50
N ALA A 67 -6.34 9.43 -5.56
CA ALA A 67 -5.02 8.82 -5.44
C ALA A 67 -4.02 9.87 -4.93
N ILE A 68 -3.41 9.61 -3.76
CA ILE A 68 -2.48 10.55 -3.09
C ILE A 68 -1.05 10.36 -3.61
N SER A 69 -0.66 9.10 -3.87
CA SER A 69 0.65 8.76 -4.42
C SER A 69 0.62 7.38 -5.07
N GLN A 70 1.38 7.20 -6.15
CA GLN A 70 1.72 5.89 -6.67
C GLN A 70 3.16 5.58 -6.29
N VAL A 71 3.37 4.50 -5.54
CA VAL A 71 4.72 4.09 -5.11
C VAL A 71 5.04 2.78 -5.82
N VAL A 72 6.13 2.76 -6.58
CA VAL A 72 6.70 1.52 -7.10
C VAL A 72 7.50 0.88 -5.97
N GLN A 73 7.18 -0.38 -5.64
CA GLN A 73 7.94 -1.15 -4.66
C GLN A 73 9.32 -1.49 -5.23
N TYR A 74 10.38 -1.35 -4.43
CA TYR A 74 11.75 -1.65 -4.83
C TYR A 74 12.50 -2.42 -3.75
N ILE A 75 13.47 -3.24 -4.16
CA ILE A 75 14.44 -3.87 -3.26
C ILE A 75 15.56 -2.84 -3.04
N ALA A 76 15.65 -2.32 -1.82
CA ALA A 76 16.70 -1.38 -1.46
C ALA A 76 18.00 -2.11 -1.08
N PHE A 77 19.14 -1.55 -1.48
CA PHE A 77 20.48 -1.99 -1.11
C PHE A 77 21.18 -0.93 -0.26
N TRP A 78 22.21 -1.32 0.50
CA TRP A 78 23.08 -0.35 1.17
C TRP A 78 23.95 0.40 0.15
N ARG A 79 24.48 1.57 0.53
CA ARG A 79 25.14 2.50 -0.42
C ARG A 79 26.36 1.89 -1.12
N GLU A 80 27.09 1.03 -0.42
CA GLU A 80 28.33 0.42 -0.88
C GLU A 80 28.11 -1.00 -1.44
N ALA A 81 26.87 -1.37 -1.80
CA ALA A 81 26.59 -2.67 -2.40
C ALA A 81 27.28 -2.79 -3.77
N PRO A 82 28.02 -3.90 -4.05
CA PRO A 82 28.67 -4.06 -5.34
C PRO A 82 27.65 -4.11 -6.49
N ASP A 83 27.97 -3.46 -7.61
CA ASP A 83 27.11 -3.44 -8.81
C ASP A 83 26.80 -4.86 -9.31
N GLU A 84 27.74 -5.79 -9.18
CA GLU A 84 27.52 -7.20 -9.55
C GLU A 84 26.37 -7.84 -8.76
N LEU A 85 26.28 -7.57 -7.46
CA LEU A 85 25.18 -8.03 -6.62
C LEU A 85 23.86 -7.42 -7.08
N ILE A 86 23.82 -6.09 -7.27
CA ILE A 86 22.62 -5.38 -7.72
C ILE A 86 22.15 -5.93 -9.07
N ASN A 87 23.07 -6.12 -10.01
CA ASN A 87 22.78 -6.63 -11.35
C ASN A 87 22.26 -8.08 -11.31
N SER A 88 22.79 -8.92 -10.42
CA SER A 88 22.27 -10.29 -10.26
C SER A 88 20.82 -10.32 -9.79
N TRP A 89 20.45 -9.46 -8.85
CA TRP A 89 19.08 -9.33 -8.36
C TRP A 89 18.14 -8.79 -9.45
N GLN A 90 18.59 -7.76 -10.17
CA GLN A 90 17.83 -7.20 -11.28
C GLN A 90 17.58 -8.25 -12.37
N LYS A 91 18.63 -8.97 -12.78
CA LYS A 91 18.53 -10.04 -13.78
C LYS A 91 17.56 -11.13 -13.35
N ALA A 92 17.63 -11.59 -12.10
CA ALA A 92 16.71 -12.60 -11.59
C ALA A 92 15.25 -12.12 -11.63
N LEU A 93 15.00 -10.86 -11.26
CA LEU A 93 13.65 -10.28 -11.35
C LEU A 93 13.16 -10.20 -12.79
N ASP A 94 14.02 -9.79 -13.73
CA ASP A 94 13.67 -9.70 -15.15
C ASP A 94 13.37 -11.08 -15.76
N GLU A 95 14.17 -12.10 -15.40
CA GLU A 95 13.90 -13.50 -15.78
C GLU A 95 12.56 -13.99 -15.23
N MET A 96 12.24 -13.66 -13.97
CA MET A 96 10.96 -14.01 -13.36
C MET A 96 9.77 -13.31 -14.00
N LYS A 97 9.96 -12.08 -14.48
CA LYS A 97 8.93 -11.35 -15.24
C LYS A 97 8.74 -11.97 -16.62
N ALA A 98 9.82 -12.37 -17.29
CA ALA A 98 9.79 -12.98 -18.61
C ALA A 98 9.15 -14.38 -18.61
N ASP A 99 9.43 -15.20 -17.59
CA ASP A 99 8.91 -16.59 -17.49
C ASP A 99 7.53 -16.68 -16.79
N GLY A 100 6.99 -15.54 -16.36
CA GLY A 100 5.70 -15.40 -15.69
C GLY A 100 5.67 -15.93 -14.25
N SER A 101 6.79 -16.35 -13.68
CA SER A 101 6.87 -16.75 -12.26
C SER A 101 6.56 -15.59 -11.33
N PHE A 102 6.95 -14.37 -11.71
CA PHE A 102 6.60 -13.15 -10.99
C PHE A 102 5.09 -12.99 -10.86
N ILE A 103 4.35 -13.11 -11.97
CA ILE A 103 2.88 -12.98 -11.99
C ILE A 103 2.22 -14.09 -11.15
N ARG A 104 2.75 -15.32 -11.19
CA ARG A 104 2.23 -16.43 -10.35
C ARG A 104 2.37 -16.13 -8.85
N ILE A 105 3.50 -15.59 -8.43
CA ILE A 105 3.73 -15.18 -7.04
C ILE A 105 2.80 -14.02 -6.68
N TYR A 106 2.72 -13.02 -7.56
CA TYR A 106 1.89 -11.83 -7.35
C TYR A 106 0.42 -12.21 -7.15
N ASN A 107 -0.17 -13.00 -8.05
CA ASN A 107 -1.57 -13.42 -7.95
C ASN A 107 -1.87 -14.28 -6.71
N ARG A 108 -0.87 -15.00 -6.19
CA ARG A 108 -1.03 -15.81 -4.97
C ARG A 108 -1.17 -14.95 -3.72
N TRP A 109 -0.41 -13.86 -3.64
CA TRP A 109 -0.33 -13.03 -2.43
C TRP A 109 -1.14 -11.74 -2.53
N LEU A 110 -1.38 -11.24 -3.74
CA LEU A 110 -2.09 -10.00 -4.05
C LEU A 110 -3.17 -10.24 -5.11
N PRO A 111 -4.16 -11.11 -4.83
CA PRO A 111 -5.20 -11.44 -5.81
C PRO A 111 -6.01 -10.20 -6.19
N GLY A 112 -6.16 -9.95 -7.50
CA GLY A 112 -6.96 -8.83 -8.02
C GLY A 112 -6.22 -7.49 -8.09
N VAL A 113 -4.96 -7.42 -7.65
CA VAL A 113 -4.09 -6.26 -7.88
C VAL A 113 -3.33 -6.48 -9.19
N THR A 114 -3.16 -5.43 -10.00
CA THR A 114 -2.42 -5.53 -11.27
C THR A 114 -0.91 -5.51 -11.00
N PRO A 115 -0.15 -6.53 -11.41
CA PRO A 115 1.31 -6.53 -11.28
C PRO A 115 1.96 -5.40 -12.12
N PRO A 116 3.09 -4.84 -11.68
CA PRO A 116 3.86 -3.84 -12.43
C PRO A 116 4.73 -4.43 -13.56
#